data_AF-A0A9P7MX32-F1
#
_entry.id   AF-A0A9P7MX32-F1
#
_cell.length_a   1.000
_cell.length_b   1.000
_cell.length_c   1.000
_cell.angle_alpha   90.00
_cell.angle_beta   90.00
_cell.angle_gamma   90.00
#
_symmetry.space_group_name_H-M   'P 1'
#
loop_
_entity.id
_entity.type
_entity.pdbx_description
1 polymer ?
#
loop_
_entity_poly.entity_id
_entity_poly.type
_entity_poly.pdbx_seq_one_letter_code
_entity_poly.pdbx_strand_id
1 'polypeptide(L)'
;MRFSLVSFCLASQAVAHQSLYLNGRDFSAVSDSLSTIKSNIESLNAAVKTGDTDPAPLLKASNTLIQSIKQSKEKIDGSSELALTDAVKLTQPVQDMAKLSQDLVDNLKAMRGTIEKLGYCEAVRTQTSSINDGSQALIKSVVGKVPQEAQDIASQLSSGLVKILAQAQEDFSDKNCKNSAAGAAEPSGGAQHSSATTTGAPPATSAIGSKPPSSNVVYSTAAPETSCTPSASGTGGMIMSPTRTDSPVVSAGAVVFAPAGALALAAAILAV
;
A
#
# COMPACT_ATOMS: atom_id res chain seq x y z
N MET A 1 -44.36 49.25 -32.81
CA MET A 1 -43.38 48.27 -33.33
C MET A 1 -42.02 48.69 -32.77
N ARG A 2 -41.22 47.94 -32.02
CA ARG A 2 -41.15 46.54 -31.59
C ARG A 2 -40.32 46.53 -30.28
N PHE A 3 -40.71 45.70 -29.32
CA PHE A 3 -40.02 45.50 -28.06
C PHE A 3 -38.76 44.65 -28.28
N SER A 4 -37.59 45.15 -27.88
CA SER A 4 -36.34 44.38 -27.88
C SER A 4 -36.18 43.70 -26.52
N LEU A 5 -36.49 42.40 -26.48
CA LEU A 5 -36.34 41.53 -25.32
C LEU A 5 -34.86 41.11 -25.19
N VAL A 6 -34.21 41.62 -24.14
CA VAL A 6 -32.92 41.10 -23.67
C VAL A 6 -33.19 39.76 -22.98
N SER A 7 -33.00 38.67 -23.74
CA SER A 7 -33.02 37.31 -23.21
C SER A 7 -31.68 37.02 -22.54
N PHE A 8 -31.62 37.24 -21.22
CA PHE A 8 -30.50 36.84 -20.38
C PHE A 8 -30.67 35.35 -20.06
N CYS A 9 -30.01 34.48 -20.83
CA CYS A 9 -30.11 33.04 -20.68
C CYS A 9 -29.48 32.61 -19.35
N LEU A 10 -30.31 32.05 -18.46
CA LEU A 10 -29.88 31.35 -17.25
C LEU A 10 -29.07 30.10 -17.63
N ALA A 11 -27.74 30.16 -17.48
CA ALA A 11 -26.86 29.00 -17.56
C ALA A 11 -25.93 28.94 -16.33
N SER A 12 -26.52 28.87 -15.13
CA SER A 12 -25.76 28.77 -13.87
C SER A 12 -26.15 27.58 -12.99
N GLN A 13 -26.68 26.49 -13.57
CA GLN A 13 -27.20 25.37 -12.78
C GLN A 13 -26.67 24.02 -13.32
N ALA A 14 -25.36 23.80 -13.28
CA ALA A 14 -24.77 22.47 -13.55
C ALA A 14 -23.57 22.10 -12.66
N VAL A 15 -23.11 22.96 -11.75
CA VAL A 15 -21.84 22.75 -11.02
C VAL A 15 -22.00 21.87 -9.76
N ALA A 16 -23.22 21.65 -9.25
CA ALA A 16 -23.43 20.89 -8.02
C ALA A 16 -23.38 19.35 -8.19
N HIS A 17 -23.69 18.82 -9.39
CA HIS A 17 -23.71 17.37 -9.62
C HIS A 17 -22.33 16.77 -9.95
N GLN A 18 -21.38 17.59 -10.41
CA GLN A 18 -20.02 17.12 -10.71
C GLN A 18 -19.24 16.76 -9.44
N SER A 19 -19.44 17.52 -8.35
CA SER A 19 -18.69 17.37 -7.10
C SER A 19 -19.01 16.04 -6.39
N LEU A 20 -20.28 15.66 -6.29
CA LEU A 20 -20.68 14.40 -5.64
C LEU A 20 -20.17 13.15 -6.39
N TYR A 21 -20.10 13.21 -7.73
CA TYR A 21 -19.62 12.08 -8.52
C TYR A 21 -18.10 11.91 -8.43
N LEU A 22 -17.36 13.02 -8.37
CA LEU A 22 -15.89 12.99 -8.21
C LEU A 22 -15.51 12.47 -6.82
N ASN A 23 -16.16 12.96 -5.75
CA ASN A 23 -15.87 12.52 -4.38
C ASN A 23 -16.14 11.02 -4.17
N GLY A 24 -17.20 10.47 -4.77
CA GLY A 24 -17.51 9.04 -4.69
C GLY A 24 -16.47 8.15 -5.40
N ARG A 25 -15.93 8.60 -6.54
CA ARG A 25 -14.86 7.89 -7.25
C ARG A 25 -13.55 7.91 -6.44
N ASP A 26 -13.24 9.05 -5.84
CA ASP A 26 -12.00 9.24 -5.10
C ASP A 26 -12.02 8.47 -3.77
N PHE A 27 -13.15 8.41 -3.07
CA PHE A 27 -13.31 7.50 -1.92
C PHE A 27 -13.08 6.03 -2.31
N SER A 28 -13.66 5.57 -3.42
CA SER A 28 -13.44 4.19 -3.91
C SER A 28 -11.95 3.93 -4.14
N ALA A 29 -11.24 4.86 -4.78
CA ALA A 29 -9.80 4.71 -5.03
C ALA A 29 -9.00 4.55 -3.73
N VAL A 30 -9.33 5.32 -2.69
CA VAL A 30 -8.70 5.19 -1.37
C VAL A 30 -9.10 3.89 -0.67
N SER A 31 -10.40 3.55 -0.63
CA SER A 31 -10.89 2.35 0.05
C SER A 31 -10.37 1.06 -0.59
N ASP A 32 -10.34 0.99 -1.92
CA ASP A 32 -9.86 -0.16 -2.67
C ASP A 32 -8.34 -0.34 -2.49
N SER A 33 -7.61 0.77 -2.41
CA SER A 33 -6.18 0.78 -2.11
C SER A 33 -5.90 0.23 -0.71
N LEU A 34 -6.62 0.69 0.31
CA LEU A 34 -6.48 0.18 1.67
C LEU A 34 -6.89 -1.30 1.79
N SER A 35 -7.96 -1.71 1.10
CA SER A 35 -8.39 -3.10 1.03
C SER A 35 -7.34 -4.02 0.40
N THR A 36 -6.71 -3.56 -0.69
CA THR A 36 -5.62 -4.30 -1.35
C THR A 36 -4.43 -4.47 -0.42
N ILE A 37 -4.01 -3.41 0.28
CA ILE A 37 -2.91 -3.47 1.24
C ILE A 37 -3.26 -4.42 2.40
N LYS A 38 -4.49 -4.34 2.93
CA LYS A 38 -4.97 -5.24 3.97
C LYS A 38 -4.82 -6.71 3.55
N SER A 39 -5.29 -7.06 2.35
CA SER A 39 -5.19 -8.43 1.82
C SER A 39 -3.74 -8.89 1.66
N ASN A 40 -2.84 -7.99 1.27
CA ASN A 40 -1.41 -8.31 1.18
C ASN A 40 -0.75 -8.49 2.56
N ILE A 41 -1.15 -7.71 3.58
CA ILE A 41 -0.71 -7.92 4.96
C ILE A 41 -1.20 -9.28 5.47
N GLU A 42 -2.45 -9.64 5.20
CA GLU A 42 -3.00 -10.96 5.56
C GLU A 42 -2.23 -12.10 4.88
N SER A 43 -1.91 -11.94 3.59
CA SER A 43 -1.11 -12.92 2.82
C SER A 43 0.31 -13.06 3.38
N LEU A 44 0.93 -11.94 3.73
CA LEU A 44 2.26 -11.93 4.36
C LEU A 44 2.21 -12.59 5.75
N ASN A 45 1.19 -12.29 6.55
CA ASN A 45 0.99 -12.90 7.86
C ASN A 45 0.76 -14.41 7.76
N ALA A 46 0.03 -14.87 6.74
CA ALA A 46 -0.13 -16.30 6.46
C ALA A 46 1.21 -16.97 6.13
N ALA A 47 2.04 -16.35 5.27
CA ALA A 47 3.37 -16.85 4.93
C ALA A 47 4.33 -16.90 6.13
N VAL A 48 4.20 -15.98 7.08
CA VAL A 48 4.94 -16.03 8.35
C VAL A 48 4.46 -17.20 9.22
N LYS A 49 3.15 -17.44 9.28
CA LYS A 49 2.57 -18.49 10.13
C LYS A 49 2.86 -19.90 9.64
N THR A 50 3.10 -20.11 8.34
CA THR A 50 3.49 -21.45 7.86
C THR A 50 4.85 -21.87 8.38
N GLY A 51 5.73 -20.93 8.75
CA GLY A 51 6.99 -21.22 9.42
C GLY A 51 7.94 -22.07 8.58
N ASP A 52 7.79 -22.03 7.26
CA ASP A 52 8.59 -22.83 6.33
C ASP A 52 10.07 -22.45 6.41
N THR A 53 10.94 -23.44 6.16
CA THR A 53 12.40 -23.20 6.03
C THR A 53 12.76 -22.47 4.74
N ASP A 54 11.82 -22.33 3.80
CA ASP A 54 11.99 -21.55 2.57
C ASP A 54 11.52 -20.10 2.80
N PRO A 55 12.41 -19.10 2.68
CA PRO A 55 12.01 -17.69 2.79
C PRO A 55 11.29 -17.16 1.55
N ALA A 56 11.28 -17.88 0.43
CA ALA A 56 10.81 -17.34 -0.85
C ALA A 56 9.33 -16.90 -0.81
N PRO A 57 8.39 -17.63 -0.17
CA PRO A 57 7.01 -17.17 0.00
C PRO A 57 6.92 -15.87 0.81
N LEU A 58 7.71 -15.77 1.88
CA LEU A 58 7.76 -14.58 2.75
C LEU A 58 8.30 -13.36 2.00
N LEU A 59 9.41 -13.52 1.30
CA LEU A 59 10.04 -12.46 0.50
C LEU A 59 9.13 -12.04 -0.65
N LYS A 60 8.48 -12.98 -1.33
CA LYS A 60 7.53 -12.69 -2.40
C LYS A 60 6.35 -11.88 -1.86
N ALA A 61 5.72 -12.32 -0.78
CA ALA A 61 4.61 -11.61 -0.15
C ALA A 61 5.01 -10.19 0.30
N SER A 62 6.21 -10.03 0.86
CA SER A 62 6.76 -8.74 1.27
C SER A 62 6.95 -7.80 0.07
N ASN A 63 7.54 -8.29 -1.02
CA ASN A 63 7.72 -7.51 -2.25
C ASN A 63 6.38 -7.12 -2.89
N THR A 64 5.39 -8.02 -2.89
CA THR A 64 4.03 -7.71 -3.34
C THR A 64 3.41 -6.61 -2.49
N LEU A 65 3.53 -6.68 -1.16
CA LEU A 65 3.05 -5.64 -0.26
C LEU A 65 3.72 -4.29 -0.55
N ILE A 66 5.05 -4.24 -0.72
CA ILE A 66 5.77 -3.01 -1.06
C ILE A 66 5.28 -2.41 -2.38
N GLN A 67 5.09 -3.24 -3.41
CA GLN A 67 4.57 -2.77 -4.70
C GLN A 67 3.16 -2.21 -4.57
N SER A 68 2.27 -2.89 -3.84
CA SER A 68 0.92 -2.40 -3.63
C SER A 68 0.89 -1.12 -2.81
N ILE A 69 1.75 -0.95 -1.80
CA ILE A 69 1.87 0.32 -1.06
C ILE A 69 2.24 1.46 -2.01
N LYS A 70 3.22 1.24 -2.91
CA LYS A 70 3.64 2.24 -3.91
C LYS A 70 2.50 2.59 -4.87
N GLN A 71 1.84 1.59 -5.44
CA GLN A 71 0.72 1.79 -6.37
C GLN A 71 -0.47 2.47 -5.69
N SER A 72 -0.80 2.08 -4.46
CA SER A 72 -1.84 2.72 -3.65
C SER A 72 -1.49 4.17 -3.36
N LYS A 73 -0.22 4.47 -3.06
CA LYS A 73 0.22 5.86 -2.87
C LYS A 73 0.02 6.68 -4.14
N GLU A 74 0.46 6.19 -5.29
CA GLU A 74 0.28 6.89 -6.58
C GLU A 74 -1.20 7.15 -6.88
N LYS A 75 -2.05 6.15 -6.66
CA LYS A 75 -3.51 6.29 -6.83
C LYS A 75 -4.09 7.35 -5.90
N ILE A 76 -3.73 7.31 -4.62
CA ILE A 76 -4.22 8.26 -3.62
C ILE A 76 -3.71 9.65 -3.91
N ASP A 77 -2.44 9.84 -4.27
CA ASP A 77 -1.87 11.14 -4.62
C ASP A 77 -2.63 11.79 -5.80
N GLY A 78 -3.04 10.98 -6.78
CA GLY A 78 -3.84 11.40 -7.92
C GLY A 78 -5.33 11.63 -7.65
N SER A 79 -5.85 11.24 -6.48
CA SER A 79 -7.25 11.47 -6.07
C SER A 79 -7.49 12.92 -5.61
N SER A 80 -8.74 13.37 -5.61
CA SER A 80 -9.10 14.65 -4.97
C SER A 80 -9.22 14.51 -3.44
N GLU A 81 -9.50 15.61 -2.76
CA GLU A 81 -9.76 15.63 -1.32
C GLU A 81 -11.02 14.81 -0.99
N LEU A 82 -10.97 14.06 0.10
CA LEU A 82 -12.09 13.26 0.60
C LEU A 82 -13.11 14.15 1.29
N ALA A 83 -14.40 13.86 1.08
CA ALA A 83 -15.44 14.44 1.93
C ALA A 83 -15.25 13.95 3.39
N LEU A 84 -15.56 14.81 4.36
CA LEU A 84 -15.45 14.46 5.79
C LEU A 84 -16.22 13.17 6.13
N THR A 85 -17.41 12.98 5.55
CA THR A 85 -18.22 11.76 5.73
C THR A 85 -17.54 10.49 5.20
N ASP A 86 -16.72 10.61 4.17
CA ASP A 86 -15.98 9.50 3.59
C ASP A 86 -14.70 9.22 4.36
N ALA A 87 -14.01 10.26 4.85
CA ALA A 87 -12.89 10.12 5.78
C ALA A 87 -13.29 9.34 7.05
N VAL A 88 -14.48 9.61 7.62
CA VAL A 88 -14.99 8.89 8.79
C VAL A 88 -15.13 7.38 8.52
N LYS A 89 -15.55 6.98 7.32
CA LYS A 89 -15.71 5.56 6.93
C LYS A 89 -14.38 4.81 6.87
N LEU A 90 -13.25 5.52 6.71
CA LEU A 90 -11.91 4.92 6.68
C LEU A 90 -11.38 4.55 8.07
N THR A 91 -12.00 5.07 9.14
CA THR A 91 -11.54 4.84 10.53
C THR A 91 -11.46 3.36 10.88
N GLN A 92 -12.54 2.59 10.61
CA GLN A 92 -12.59 1.16 10.95
C GLN A 92 -11.58 0.33 10.12
N PRO A 93 -11.50 0.47 8.78
CA PRO A 93 -10.46 -0.18 7.99
C PRO A 93 -9.03 0.11 8.47
N VAL A 94 -8.73 1.35 8.85
CA VAL A 94 -7.38 1.74 9.34
C VAL A 94 -7.08 1.07 10.68
N GLN A 95 -8.04 1.01 11.60
CA GLN A 95 -7.87 0.29 12.87
C GLN A 95 -7.66 -1.21 12.67
N ASP A 96 -8.39 -1.82 11.73
CA ASP A 96 -8.23 -3.24 11.40
C ASP A 96 -6.85 -3.51 10.77
N MET A 97 -6.38 -2.62 9.91
CA MET A 97 -5.02 -2.68 9.36
C MET A 97 -3.95 -2.55 10.45
N ALA A 98 -4.16 -1.67 11.44
CA ALA A 98 -3.24 -1.54 12.57
C ALA A 98 -3.15 -2.85 13.37
N LYS A 99 -4.30 -3.49 13.67
CA LYS A 99 -4.32 -4.80 14.36
C LYS A 99 -3.60 -5.88 13.54
N LEU A 100 -3.91 -5.98 12.24
CA LEU A 100 -3.25 -6.95 11.36
C LEU A 100 -1.73 -6.72 11.24
N SER A 101 -1.32 -5.45 11.22
CA SER A 101 0.10 -5.10 11.20
C SER A 101 0.78 -5.48 12.51
N GLN A 102 0.13 -5.27 13.66
CA GLN A 102 0.64 -5.70 14.96
C GLN A 102 0.81 -7.23 14.99
N ASP A 103 -0.23 -7.98 14.59
CA ASP A 103 -0.17 -9.44 14.52
C ASP A 103 0.99 -9.91 13.63
N LEU A 104 1.17 -9.27 12.47
CA LEU A 104 2.29 -9.58 11.57
C LEU A 104 3.64 -9.35 12.25
N VAL A 105 3.83 -8.21 12.91
CA VAL A 105 5.08 -7.89 13.63
C VAL A 105 5.35 -8.91 14.73
N ASP A 106 4.33 -9.28 15.50
CA ASP A 106 4.46 -10.26 16.59
C ASP A 106 4.79 -11.67 16.04
N ASN A 107 4.16 -12.07 14.93
CA ASN A 107 4.46 -13.36 14.28
C ASN A 107 5.87 -13.36 13.67
N LEU A 108 6.29 -12.26 13.03
CA LEU A 108 7.65 -12.12 12.51
C LEU A 108 8.67 -12.20 13.65
N LYS A 109 8.41 -11.51 14.76
CA LYS A 109 9.23 -11.55 15.97
C LYS A 109 9.36 -12.96 16.53
N ALA A 110 8.28 -13.72 16.56
CA ALA A 110 8.31 -15.13 16.97
C ALA A 110 9.17 -16.00 16.02
N MET A 111 9.15 -15.72 14.71
CA MET A 111 10.00 -16.38 13.70
C MET A 111 11.47 -15.94 13.71
N ARG A 112 11.86 -14.93 14.49
CA ARG A 112 13.19 -14.32 14.40
C ARG A 112 14.32 -15.35 14.50
N GLY A 113 14.23 -16.28 15.44
CA GLY A 113 15.25 -17.33 15.58
C GLY A 113 15.41 -18.21 14.34
N THR A 114 14.34 -18.44 13.59
CA THR A 114 14.40 -19.16 12.30
C THR A 114 15.04 -18.29 11.23
N ILE A 115 14.67 -17.01 11.13
CA ILE A 115 15.27 -16.04 10.21
C ILE A 115 16.78 -15.91 10.44
N GLU A 116 17.21 -15.85 11.70
CA GLU A 116 18.62 -15.82 12.09
C GLU A 116 19.36 -17.09 11.68
N LYS A 117 18.79 -18.26 11.96
CA LYS A 117 19.38 -19.56 11.58
C LYS A 117 19.55 -19.73 10.08
N LEU A 118 18.59 -19.21 9.31
CA LEU A 118 18.60 -19.28 7.86
C LEU A 118 19.41 -18.16 7.19
N GLY A 119 19.92 -17.19 7.96
CA GLY A 119 20.76 -16.12 7.43
C GLY A 119 20.02 -15.00 6.70
N TYR A 120 18.73 -14.80 6.99
CA TYR A 120 17.87 -13.83 6.27
C TYR A 120 17.65 -12.50 6.99
N CYS A 121 18.36 -12.19 8.09
CA CYS A 121 18.14 -10.94 8.82
C CYS A 121 18.31 -9.69 7.96
N GLU A 122 19.31 -9.65 7.07
CA GLU A 122 19.54 -8.51 6.18
C GLU A 122 18.38 -8.32 5.19
N ALA A 123 17.90 -9.41 4.59
CA ALA A 123 16.79 -9.38 3.65
C ALA A 123 15.50 -8.93 4.34
N VAL A 124 15.18 -9.50 5.52
CA VAL A 124 14.01 -9.11 6.31
C VAL A 124 14.11 -7.65 6.72
N ARG A 125 15.25 -7.18 7.23
CA ARG A 125 15.46 -5.78 7.60
C ARG A 125 15.25 -4.83 6.43
N THR A 126 15.78 -5.16 5.25
CA THR A 126 15.62 -4.35 4.03
C THR A 126 14.15 -4.25 3.62
N GLN A 127 13.43 -5.36 3.68
CA GLN A 127 12.00 -5.43 3.38
C GLN A 127 11.19 -4.63 4.41
N THR A 128 11.46 -4.80 5.71
CA THR A 128 10.81 -4.05 6.79
C THR A 128 11.05 -2.55 6.66
N SER A 129 12.26 -2.12 6.30
CA SER A 129 12.54 -0.69 6.05
C SER A 129 11.74 -0.17 4.86
N SER A 130 11.73 -0.91 3.74
CA SER A 130 10.98 -0.52 2.54
C SER A 130 9.47 -0.44 2.79
N ILE A 131 8.92 -1.37 3.56
CA ILE A 131 7.51 -1.36 3.99
C ILE A 131 7.25 -0.16 4.90
N ASN A 132 8.13 0.13 5.86
CA ASN A 132 7.96 1.27 6.76
C ASN A 132 7.97 2.60 5.98
N ASP A 133 8.99 2.82 5.14
CA ASP A 133 9.12 4.06 4.37
C ASP A 133 7.92 4.25 3.43
N GLY A 134 7.53 3.19 2.73
CA GLY A 134 6.34 3.21 1.86
C GLY A 134 5.05 3.50 2.64
N SER A 135 4.87 2.86 3.79
CA SER A 135 3.67 3.02 4.62
C SER A 135 3.58 4.41 5.22
N GLN A 136 4.68 4.98 5.71
CA GLN A 136 4.71 6.37 6.19
C GLN A 136 4.39 7.36 5.07
N ALA A 137 4.93 7.14 3.87
CA ALA A 137 4.62 7.97 2.72
C ALA A 137 3.14 7.87 2.32
N LEU A 138 2.56 6.67 2.38
CA LEU A 138 1.14 6.44 2.14
C LEU A 138 0.26 7.09 3.20
N ILE A 139 0.60 6.97 4.48
CA ILE A 139 -0.11 7.63 5.60
C ILE A 139 -0.15 9.14 5.36
N LYS A 140 0.98 9.75 5.03
CA LYS A 140 1.06 11.19 4.70
C LYS A 140 0.17 11.55 3.52
N SER A 141 0.15 10.74 2.47
CA SER A 141 -0.74 10.93 1.32
C SER A 141 -2.21 10.89 1.72
N VAL A 142 -2.62 9.88 2.50
CA VAL A 142 -4.01 9.74 2.97
C VAL A 142 -4.40 10.91 3.86
N VAL A 143 -3.57 11.29 4.84
CA VAL A 143 -3.81 12.46 5.70
C VAL A 143 -3.93 13.74 4.87
N GLY A 144 -3.09 13.90 3.85
CA GLY A 144 -3.16 15.03 2.92
C GLY A 144 -4.41 15.06 2.03
N LYS A 145 -5.17 13.96 1.94
CA LYS A 145 -6.50 13.92 1.29
C LYS A 145 -7.65 14.12 2.27
N VAL A 146 -7.41 14.24 3.56
CA VAL A 146 -8.45 14.54 4.55
C VAL A 146 -8.57 16.07 4.69
N PRO A 147 -9.80 16.62 4.82
CA PRO A 147 -9.99 18.05 5.07
C PRO A 147 -9.20 18.51 6.30
N GLN A 148 -8.74 19.75 6.28
CA GLN A 148 -7.81 20.30 7.28
C GLN A 148 -8.31 20.09 8.72
N GLU A 149 -9.62 20.20 8.95
CA GLU A 149 -10.26 20.06 10.26
C GLU A 149 -10.17 18.65 10.84
N ALA A 150 -9.88 17.64 10.00
CA ALA A 150 -9.79 16.23 10.40
C ALA A 150 -8.39 15.63 10.23
N GLN A 151 -7.40 16.40 9.76
CA GLN A 151 -6.02 15.91 9.59
C GLN A 151 -5.36 15.51 10.90
N ASP A 152 -5.62 16.23 12.00
CA ASP A 152 -5.09 15.90 13.32
C ASP A 152 -5.64 14.56 13.81
N ILE A 153 -6.94 14.32 13.62
CA ILE A 153 -7.60 13.06 13.97
C ILE A 153 -7.03 11.91 13.12
N ALA A 154 -6.86 12.12 11.82
CA ALA A 154 -6.27 11.12 10.92
C ALA A 154 -4.81 10.80 11.31
N SER A 155 -4.03 11.81 11.70
CA SER A 155 -2.66 11.66 12.20
C SER A 155 -2.62 10.89 13.52
N GLN A 156 -3.55 11.19 14.43
CA GLN A 156 -3.66 10.48 15.71
C GLN A 156 -4.05 9.00 15.50
N LEU A 157 -5.00 8.72 14.61
CA LEU A 157 -5.40 7.35 14.26
C LEU A 157 -4.26 6.55 13.62
N SER A 158 -3.49 7.18 12.74
CA SER A 158 -2.35 6.54 12.06
C SER A 158 -1.10 6.44 12.94
N SER A 159 -1.02 7.18 14.05
CA SER A 159 0.13 7.12 14.98
C SER A 159 0.37 5.72 15.54
N GLY A 160 -0.68 4.93 15.77
CA GLY A 160 -0.58 3.54 16.20
C GLY A 160 0.15 2.70 15.15
N LEU A 161 -0.21 2.85 13.88
CA LEU A 161 0.44 2.16 12.76
C LEU A 161 1.92 2.58 12.62
N VAL A 162 2.23 3.87 12.75
CA VAL A 162 3.61 4.37 12.72
C VAL A 162 4.46 3.73 13.83
N LYS A 163 3.90 3.59 15.05
CA LYS A 163 4.59 2.92 16.17
C LYS A 163 4.84 1.45 15.88
N ILE A 164 3.87 0.74 15.31
CA ILE A 164 4.01 -0.68 14.92
C ILE A 164 5.12 -0.85 13.89
N LEU A 165 5.17 0.02 12.88
CA LEU A 165 6.21 -0.01 11.84
C LEU A 165 7.61 0.27 12.42
N ALA A 166 7.71 1.24 13.35
CA ALA A 166 8.95 1.51 14.07
C ALA A 166 9.39 0.33 14.95
N GLN A 167 8.43 -0.32 15.63
CA GLN A 167 8.71 -1.54 16.38
C GLN A 167 9.26 -2.64 15.48
N ALA A 168 8.68 -2.84 14.29
CA ALA A 168 9.15 -3.83 13.33
C ALA A 168 10.61 -3.58 12.92
N GLN A 169 10.97 -2.33 12.62
CA GLN A 169 12.36 -1.97 12.28
C GLN A 169 13.31 -2.22 13.44
N GLU A 170 12.91 -1.89 14.67
CA GLU A 170 13.73 -2.13 15.86
C GLU A 170 13.92 -3.62 16.09
N ASP A 171 12.85 -4.40 16.02
CA ASP A 171 12.85 -5.85 16.21
C ASP A 171 13.77 -6.58 15.21
N PHE A 172 13.96 -6.04 14.02
CA PHE A 172 14.84 -6.60 12.97
C PHE A 172 16.11 -5.78 12.69
N SER A 173 16.49 -4.89 13.60
CA SER A 173 17.72 -4.10 13.48
C SER A 173 18.99 -4.98 13.52
N ASP A 174 20.13 -4.42 13.16
CA ASP A 174 21.46 -5.07 13.28
C ASP A 174 21.77 -5.59 14.69
N LYS A 175 21.15 -4.99 15.69
CA LYS A 175 21.35 -5.38 17.09
C LYS A 175 20.49 -6.58 17.46
N ASN A 176 19.26 -6.63 16.94
CA ASN A 176 18.22 -7.54 17.39
C ASN A 176 18.00 -8.76 16.50
N CYS A 177 18.44 -8.72 15.24
CA CYS A 177 18.44 -9.86 14.32
C CYS A 177 19.84 -10.04 13.73
N LYS A 178 20.50 -11.16 14.05
CA LYS A 178 21.84 -11.49 13.54
C LYS A 178 21.86 -12.86 12.88
N ASN A 179 22.41 -12.91 11.68
CA ASN A 179 22.60 -14.18 10.97
C ASN A 179 23.49 -15.12 11.78
N SER A 180 23.03 -16.34 11.99
CA SER A 180 23.79 -17.39 12.65
C SER A 180 24.80 -17.99 11.66
N ALA A 181 26.03 -18.22 12.12
CA ALA A 181 27.08 -18.85 11.30
C ALA A 181 26.71 -20.26 10.79
N ALA A 182 25.73 -20.93 11.42
CA ALA A 182 25.25 -22.26 11.04
C ALA A 182 24.43 -22.31 9.73
N GLY A 183 23.98 -21.16 9.20
CA GLY A 183 23.23 -21.07 7.93
C GLY A 183 24.10 -20.82 6.70
N ALA A 184 25.40 -20.57 6.88
CA ALA A 184 26.35 -20.56 5.78
C ALA A 184 26.58 -22.01 5.35
N ALA A 185 25.79 -22.50 4.39
CA ALA A 185 26.21 -23.63 3.60
C ALA A 185 27.61 -23.30 3.06
N GLU A 186 28.62 -24.03 3.54
CA GLU A 186 29.95 -24.03 2.96
C GLU A 186 29.80 -24.22 1.44
N PRO A 187 30.53 -23.47 0.60
CA PRO A 187 30.69 -23.87 -0.78
C PRO A 187 31.47 -25.19 -0.76
N SER A 188 30.75 -26.30 -0.91
CA SER A 188 31.36 -27.58 -1.30
C SER A 188 31.94 -27.38 -2.69
N GLY A 189 33.23 -27.06 -2.72
CA GLY A 189 33.99 -26.74 -3.91
C GLY A 189 35.45 -26.99 -3.63
N GLY A 190 35.80 -28.27 -3.43
CA GLY A 190 37.19 -28.69 -3.46
C GLY A 190 37.81 -28.40 -4.83
N ALA A 191 38.87 -27.59 -4.84
CA ALA A 191 40.03 -27.81 -5.68
C ALA A 191 41.21 -27.01 -5.12
N GLN A 192 42.21 -27.75 -4.64
CA GLN A 192 43.55 -27.27 -4.36
C GLN A 192 44.10 -26.57 -5.62
N HIS A 193 44.64 -25.36 -5.47
CA HIS A 193 45.60 -24.85 -6.44
C HIS A 193 46.83 -24.37 -5.69
N SER A 194 47.90 -25.14 -5.86
CA SER A 194 49.24 -24.88 -5.38
C SER A 194 49.83 -23.60 -5.99
N SER A 195 50.65 -22.95 -5.19
CA SER A 195 51.49 -21.80 -5.49
C SER A 195 52.30 -21.93 -6.78
N ALA A 196 52.37 -20.84 -7.55
CA ALA A 196 53.56 -20.52 -8.33
C ALA A 196 53.76 -18.99 -8.41
N THR A 197 54.89 -18.58 -7.84
CA THR A 197 55.50 -17.25 -7.89
C THR A 197 56.09 -17.00 -9.28
N THR A 198 55.80 -15.86 -9.91
CA THR A 198 56.69 -15.31 -10.94
C THR A 198 56.67 -13.79 -10.97
N THR A 199 57.82 -13.25 -10.60
CA THR A 199 58.31 -11.87 -10.75
C THR A 199 58.35 -11.44 -12.22
N GLY A 200 57.95 -10.20 -12.52
CA GLY A 200 58.16 -9.59 -13.84
C GLY A 200 57.67 -8.13 -13.92
N ALA A 201 58.61 -7.20 -14.07
CA ALA A 201 58.50 -5.74 -14.03
C ALA A 201 57.77 -5.10 -15.26
N PRO A 202 57.50 -3.77 -15.26
CA PRO A 202 56.53 -3.10 -16.15
C PRO A 202 57.15 -2.50 -17.42
N PRO A 203 56.31 -2.06 -18.39
CA PRO A 203 56.64 -0.85 -19.13
C PRO A 203 55.49 0.17 -19.28
N ALA A 204 55.93 1.42 -19.13
CA ALA A 204 55.49 2.74 -19.60
C ALA A 204 54.25 2.92 -20.52
N THR A 205 53.43 3.89 -20.09
CA THR A 205 53.02 5.14 -20.79
C THR A 205 52.74 5.13 -22.30
N SER A 206 51.50 5.47 -22.67
CA SER A 206 51.22 6.58 -23.61
C SER A 206 49.74 7.00 -23.58
N ALA A 207 49.55 8.31 -23.43
CA ALA A 207 48.30 9.04 -23.63
C ALA A 207 48.04 9.30 -25.11
N ILE A 208 46.76 9.40 -25.50
CA ILE A 208 46.10 10.16 -26.61
C ILE A 208 44.60 9.80 -26.42
N GLY A 209 43.61 10.64 -26.11
CA GLY A 209 43.28 11.94 -26.66
C GLY A 209 42.37 11.78 -27.89
N SER A 210 41.03 11.73 -27.75
CA SER A 210 40.04 12.16 -28.77
C SER A 210 38.56 11.97 -28.35
N LYS A 211 37.92 13.10 -28.02
CA LYS A 211 36.64 13.67 -28.50
C LYS A 211 35.33 12.81 -28.64
N PRO A 212 34.15 13.37 -28.26
CA PRO A 212 32.87 12.66 -28.22
C PRO A 212 32.10 12.70 -29.56
N PRO A 213 31.12 11.80 -29.78
CA PRO A 213 30.07 12.02 -30.78
C PRO A 213 28.82 12.66 -30.15
N SER A 214 28.56 13.90 -30.56
CA SER A 214 27.21 14.47 -30.67
C SER A 214 26.50 13.91 -31.89
N SER A 215 25.22 13.57 -31.77
CA SER A 215 24.17 13.61 -32.81
C SER A 215 22.82 13.41 -32.10
N ASN A 216 22.09 14.47 -31.78
CA ASN A 216 21.07 15.18 -32.58
C ASN A 216 19.89 14.33 -33.10
N VAL A 217 18.73 14.62 -32.50
CA VAL A 217 17.40 14.90 -33.09
C VAL A 217 16.71 13.78 -33.87
N VAL A 218 15.55 13.31 -33.38
CA VAL A 218 14.25 13.43 -34.09
C VAL A 218 13.11 13.55 -33.07
N TYR A 219 12.50 14.75 -33.00
CA TYR A 219 11.11 14.93 -32.57
C TYR A 219 10.19 14.34 -33.63
N SER A 220 9.21 13.52 -33.24
CA SER A 220 8.09 13.20 -34.11
C SER A 220 6.78 13.48 -33.38
N THR A 221 6.26 14.68 -33.67
CA THR A 221 4.93 15.16 -33.35
C THR A 221 3.97 14.61 -34.40
N ALA A 222 2.96 13.85 -33.98
CA ALA A 222 1.79 13.59 -34.82
C ALA A 222 0.55 13.35 -33.93
N ALA A 223 -0.23 14.42 -33.73
CA ALA A 223 -1.68 14.30 -33.67
C ALA A 223 -2.20 14.01 -35.10
N PRO A 224 -3.38 13.40 -35.23
CA PRO A 224 -4.48 14.24 -35.68
C PRO A 224 -5.80 13.97 -34.95
N GLU A 225 -6.55 15.05 -34.80
CA GLU A 225 -8.00 15.05 -34.60
C GLU A 225 -8.69 14.37 -35.80
N THR A 226 -9.88 13.78 -35.60
CA THR A 226 -11.14 14.17 -36.27
C THR A 226 -12.27 13.22 -35.87
N SER A 227 -13.35 13.85 -35.44
CA SER A 227 -14.74 13.43 -35.20
C SER A 227 -15.39 12.47 -36.22
N CYS A 228 -16.39 11.68 -35.78
CA CYS A 228 -17.78 11.67 -36.31
C CYS A 228 -18.73 10.67 -35.58
N THR A 229 -19.75 11.24 -34.92
CA THR A 229 -21.19 10.84 -34.79
C THR A 229 -21.67 9.44 -34.29
N PRO A 230 -22.82 9.41 -33.58
CA PRO A 230 -23.42 8.20 -33.00
C PRO A 230 -24.32 7.45 -33.99
N SER A 231 -24.36 6.12 -33.87
CA SER A 231 -25.36 5.28 -34.53
C SER A 231 -26.33 4.73 -33.49
N ALA A 232 -27.56 5.26 -33.53
CA ALA A 232 -28.72 4.64 -32.91
C ALA A 232 -29.32 3.64 -33.89
N SER A 233 -29.54 2.40 -33.46
CA SER A 233 -30.55 1.54 -34.05
C SER A 233 -31.04 0.58 -32.98
N GLY A 234 -32.26 0.83 -32.51
CA GLY A 234 -32.99 -0.09 -31.63
C GLY A 234 -33.62 -1.21 -32.44
N THR A 235 -34.01 -2.28 -31.74
CA THR A 235 -35.30 -3.01 -31.86
C THR A 235 -35.15 -4.36 -31.18
N GLY A 236 -36.11 -4.71 -30.32
CA GLY A 236 -36.36 -6.11 -29.97
C GLY A 236 -36.50 -6.34 -28.47
N GLY A 237 -37.71 -6.09 -27.95
CA GLY A 237 -38.07 -6.47 -26.60
C GLY A 237 -38.10 -7.98 -26.42
N MET A 238 -37.73 -8.44 -25.22
CA MET A 238 -38.36 -9.59 -24.60
C MET A 238 -38.59 -9.27 -23.12
N ILE A 239 -39.85 -9.41 -22.76
CA ILE A 239 -40.43 -9.22 -21.45
C ILE A 239 -40.10 -10.50 -20.68
N MET A 240 -39.31 -10.42 -19.61
CA MET A 240 -39.20 -11.52 -18.64
C MET A 240 -39.52 -11.00 -17.25
N SER A 241 -40.68 -11.42 -16.77
CA SER A 241 -41.15 -11.35 -15.39
C SER A 241 -40.15 -12.01 -14.43
N PRO A 242 -39.83 -11.41 -13.28
CA PRO A 242 -39.42 -12.17 -12.13
C PRO A 242 -40.63 -12.49 -11.24
N THR A 243 -40.84 -13.79 -11.10
CA THR A 243 -41.71 -14.47 -10.17
C THR A 243 -41.55 -13.95 -8.74
N ARG A 244 -42.71 -13.71 -8.12
CA ARG A 244 -42.95 -13.45 -6.71
C ARG A 244 -42.57 -14.70 -5.89
N THR A 245 -41.65 -14.59 -4.94
CA THR A 245 -41.44 -15.57 -3.86
C THR A 245 -40.83 -14.80 -2.68
N ASP A 246 -41.69 -14.26 -1.83
CA ASP A 246 -42.04 -14.81 -0.50
C ASP A 246 -41.03 -14.41 0.58
N SER A 247 -41.51 -13.58 1.50
CA SER A 247 -40.77 -13.02 2.63
C SER A 247 -40.55 -14.08 3.72
N PRO A 248 -39.39 -14.12 4.39
CA PRO A 248 -39.35 -14.63 5.75
C PRO A 248 -39.49 -13.50 6.77
N VAL A 249 -40.51 -13.73 7.60
CA VAL A 249 -40.87 -13.16 8.90
C VAL A 249 -39.68 -12.67 9.75
N VAL A 250 -39.88 -11.47 10.31
CA VAL A 250 -39.16 -10.94 11.47
C VAL A 250 -39.45 -11.84 12.67
N SER A 251 -38.43 -12.47 13.24
CA SER A 251 -38.52 -13.12 14.55
C SER A 251 -37.61 -12.40 15.54
N ALA A 252 -38.26 -11.69 16.46
CA ALA A 252 -37.66 -11.13 17.65
C ALA A 252 -37.24 -12.26 18.59
N GLY A 253 -36.01 -12.20 19.10
CA GLY A 253 -35.48 -13.16 20.07
C GLY A 253 -34.32 -12.55 20.84
N ALA A 254 -34.65 -11.88 21.95
CA ALA A 254 -33.70 -11.40 22.94
C ALA A 254 -33.36 -12.51 23.94
N VAL A 255 -32.07 -12.69 24.24
CA VAL A 255 -31.48 -13.25 25.47
C VAL A 255 -29.97 -12.95 25.36
N VAL A 256 -29.44 -11.87 25.95
CA VAL A 256 -29.05 -11.71 27.36
C VAL A 256 -28.40 -12.96 27.95
N PHE A 257 -27.09 -13.09 27.75
CA PHE A 257 -26.19 -13.78 28.68
C PHE A 257 -24.82 -13.10 28.64
N ALA A 258 -24.59 -12.21 29.61
CA ALA A 258 -23.29 -11.65 29.94
C ALA A 258 -22.78 -12.34 31.21
N PRO A 259 -21.60 -12.98 31.22
CA PRO A 259 -20.89 -13.26 32.45
C PRO A 259 -20.07 -12.02 32.84
N ALA A 260 -20.36 -11.55 34.04
CA ALA A 260 -19.63 -10.52 34.77
C ALA A 260 -18.14 -10.84 34.85
N GLY A 261 -17.31 -9.86 34.51
CA GLY A 261 -15.87 -9.87 34.69
C GLY A 261 -15.38 -8.43 34.77
N ALA A 262 -15.65 -7.79 35.91
CA ALA A 262 -15.06 -6.52 36.27
C ALA A 262 -13.53 -6.65 36.43
N LEU A 263 -12.84 -5.52 36.26
CA LEU A 263 -11.45 -5.13 36.64
C LEU A 263 -10.73 -4.57 35.40
N ALA A 264 -10.11 -3.39 35.40
CA ALA A 264 -10.02 -2.28 36.33
C ALA A 264 -9.45 -1.09 35.52
N LEU A 265 -9.79 0.12 35.93
CA LEU A 265 -9.19 1.37 35.49
C LEU A 265 -7.66 1.38 35.65
N ALA A 266 -6.96 1.90 34.65
CA ALA A 266 -5.73 2.67 34.87
C ALA A 266 -5.52 3.66 33.71
N ALA A 267 -5.90 4.91 33.94
CA ALA A 267 -5.39 6.04 33.18
C ALA A 267 -3.93 6.27 33.58
N ALA A 268 -3.01 6.19 32.60
CA ALA A 268 -1.65 6.67 32.75
C ALA A 268 -1.37 7.73 31.68
N ILE A 269 -1.51 8.96 32.15
CA ILE A 269 -0.91 10.19 31.65
C ILE A 269 0.58 9.94 31.42
N LEU A 270 1.10 10.21 30.21
CA LEU A 270 2.54 10.43 30.02
C LEU A 270 2.72 11.51 28.96
N ALA A 271 3.10 12.68 29.48
CA ALA A 271 3.79 13.71 28.75
C ALA A 271 5.14 13.17 28.27
N VAL A 272 5.39 13.26 26.96
CA VAL A 272 6.65 13.73 26.32
C VAL A 272 6.25 14.27 24.95
#